data_AF-A0A357NFT6-F1
#
_entry.id   AF-A0A357NFT6-F1
#
_cell.length_a   1.000
_cell.length_b   1.000
_cell.length_c   1.000
_cell.angle_alpha   90.00
_cell.angle_beta   90.00
_cell.angle_gamma   90.00
#
_symmetry.space_group_name_H-M   'P 1'
#
loop_
_entity.id
_entity.type
_entity.pdbx_description
1 polymer ?
#
loop_
_entity_poly.entity_id
_entity_poly.type
_entity_poly.pdbx_seq_one_letter_code
_entity_poly.pdbx_strand_id
1 'polypeptide(L)'
;KDALRWLGLNWDEGIDAGGDYGPYRQTERLDIYRKYTTELLATGKAYHCYCSEEELEDERRELTEKGETPRYLGKCRHLSAAEKEALCAQGRRPVVRFRVPEGEAIVFQDL
;
A
#
# COMPACT_ATOMS: atom_id res chain seq x y z
N LYS A 1 15.36 5.31 -20.86
CA LYS A 1 16.05 4.29 -21.69
C LYS A 1 17.11 4.95 -22.54
N ASP A 2 16.75 5.91 -23.39
CA ASP A 2 17.71 6.62 -24.25
C ASP A 2 18.81 7.34 -23.48
N ALA A 3 18.47 7.99 -22.36
CA ALA A 3 19.46 8.61 -21.48
C ALA A 3 20.49 7.62 -20.90
N LEU A 4 20.05 6.41 -20.53
CA LEU A 4 20.95 5.37 -20.00
C LEU A 4 21.81 4.77 -21.11
N ARG A 5 21.21 4.47 -22.27
CA ARG A 5 21.94 3.97 -23.44
C ARG A 5 22.96 4.97 -23.95
N TRP A 6 22.65 6.27 -23.91
CA TRP A 6 23.59 7.34 -24.27
C TRP A 6 24.85 7.33 -23.39
N LEU A 7 24.70 6.99 -22.11
CA LEU A 7 25.82 6.81 -21.18
C LEU A 7 26.56 5.47 -21.36
N GLY A 8 26.19 4.65 -22.35
CA GLY A 8 26.72 3.30 -22.53
C GLY A 8 26.25 2.31 -21.46
N LEU A 9 25.24 2.66 -20.66
CA LEU A 9 24.69 1.80 -19.63
C LEU A 9 23.60 0.92 -20.20
N ASN A 10 23.89 -0.38 -20.29
CA ASN A 10 22.93 -1.42 -20.60
C ASN A 10 22.51 -2.15 -19.31
N TRP A 11 21.45 -2.94 -19.39
CA TRP A 11 20.93 -3.74 -18.30
C TRP A 11 20.77 -5.18 -18.76
N ASP A 12 21.09 -6.13 -17.88
CA ASP A 12 21.00 -7.56 -18.16
C ASP A 12 19.53 -8.02 -18.23
N GLU A 13 18.67 -7.37 -17.45
CA GLU A 13 17.25 -7.65 -17.38
C GLU A 13 16.41 -6.36 -17.45
N GLY A 14 15.25 -6.41 -18.10
CA GLY A 14 14.36 -5.26 -18.18
C GLY A 14 13.29 -5.40 -19.24
N ILE A 15 12.47 -4.35 -19.39
CA ILE A 15 11.32 -4.34 -20.30
C ILE A 15 11.73 -4.73 -21.74
N ASP A 16 12.91 -4.31 -22.19
CA ASP A 16 13.39 -4.53 -23.57
C ASP A 16 14.37 -5.70 -23.69
N ALA A 17 15.02 -6.06 -22.58
CA ALA A 17 16.05 -7.10 -22.53
C ALA A 17 15.48 -8.48 -22.17
N GLY A 18 14.26 -8.51 -21.62
CA GLY A 18 13.72 -9.74 -21.04
C GLY A 18 14.41 -10.08 -19.72
N GLY A 19 14.43 -11.36 -19.38
CA GLY A 19 14.99 -11.89 -18.15
C GLY A 19 14.00 -12.80 -17.40
N ASP A 20 14.51 -13.58 -16.47
CA ASP A 20 13.77 -14.66 -15.80
C ASP A 20 12.67 -14.14 -14.86
N TYR A 21 12.76 -12.86 -14.45
CA TYR A 21 11.84 -12.23 -13.52
C TYR A 21 10.84 -11.29 -14.19
N GLY A 22 10.72 -11.35 -15.53
CA GLY A 22 9.70 -10.62 -16.26
C GLY A 22 8.27 -10.96 -15.82
N PRO A 23 7.26 -10.14 -16.18
CA PRO A 23 7.38 -8.88 -16.91
C PRO A 23 7.92 -7.73 -16.04
N TYR A 24 8.75 -6.85 -16.60
CA TYR A 24 9.40 -5.74 -15.88
C TYR A 24 8.55 -4.46 -15.81
N ARG A 25 7.30 -4.50 -16.30
CA ARG A 25 6.32 -3.42 -16.13
C ARG A 25 5.34 -3.79 -15.03
N GLN A 26 5.29 -3.01 -13.96
CA GLN A 26 4.46 -3.33 -12.78
C GLN A 26 2.96 -3.49 -13.12
N THR A 27 2.43 -2.71 -14.07
CA THR A 27 1.02 -2.85 -14.49
C THR A 27 0.69 -4.20 -15.11
N GLU A 28 1.69 -4.98 -15.53
CA GLU A 28 1.55 -6.33 -16.08
C GLU A 28 1.67 -7.42 -15.02
N ARG A 29 1.92 -7.07 -13.75
CA ARG A 29 2.13 -7.99 -12.62
C ARG A 29 1.00 -7.98 -11.59
N LEU A 30 -0.20 -7.54 -11.98
CA LEU A 30 -1.32 -7.33 -11.05
C LEU A 30 -1.77 -8.62 -10.35
N ASP A 31 -1.62 -9.76 -11.00
CA ASP A 31 -1.84 -11.10 -10.44
C ASP A 31 -0.93 -11.39 -9.24
N ILE A 32 0.36 -11.07 -9.36
CA ILE A 32 1.35 -11.23 -8.28
C ILE A 32 0.96 -10.37 -7.08
N TYR A 33 0.61 -9.10 -7.30
CA TYR A 33 0.21 -8.20 -6.22
C TYR A 33 -1.08 -8.64 -5.56
N ARG A 34 -2.08 -9.09 -6.34
CA ARG A 34 -3.34 -9.62 -5.79
C ARG A 34 -3.08 -10.83 -4.91
N LYS A 35 -2.25 -11.78 -5.36
CA LYS A 35 -1.88 -12.97 -4.58
C LYS A 35 -1.34 -12.58 -3.19
N TYR A 36 -0.32 -11.74 -3.15
CA TYR A 36 0.29 -11.35 -1.87
C TYR A 36 -0.60 -10.43 -1.03
N THR A 37 -1.43 -9.60 -1.68
CA THR A 37 -2.44 -8.78 -0.97
C THR A 37 -3.45 -9.68 -0.25
N THR A 38 -3.95 -10.73 -0.92
CA THR A 38 -4.85 -11.72 -0.31
C THR A 38 -4.17 -12.45 0.85
N GLU A 39 -2.91 -12.85 0.71
CA GLU A 39 -2.14 -13.49 1.78
C GLU A 39 -1.97 -12.58 3.01
N LEU A 40 -1.64 -11.30 2.80
CA LEU A 40 -1.50 -10.33 3.88
C LEU A 40 -2.83 -10.08 4.60
N LEU A 41 -3.95 -10.00 3.87
CA LEU A 41 -5.28 -9.90 4.45
C LEU A 41 -5.64 -11.15 5.27
N ALA A 42 -5.39 -12.34 4.73
CA ALA A 42 -5.68 -13.62 5.39
C ALA A 42 -4.87 -13.82 6.68
N THR A 43 -3.62 -13.36 6.70
CA THR A 43 -2.72 -13.43 7.87
C THR A 43 -2.87 -12.26 8.84
N GLY A 44 -3.81 -11.34 8.62
CA GLY A 44 -4.05 -10.18 9.48
C GLY A 44 -2.94 -9.12 9.44
N LYS A 45 -1.98 -9.24 8.52
CA LYS A 45 -0.90 -8.25 8.28
C LYS A 45 -1.37 -7.06 7.45
N ALA A 46 -2.56 -7.14 6.87
CA ALA A 46 -3.25 -6.03 6.23
C ALA A 46 -4.73 -6.02 6.59
N TYR A 47 -5.39 -4.89 6.35
CA TYR A 47 -6.83 -4.73 6.57
C TYR A 47 -7.45 -3.81 5.54
N HIS A 48 -8.77 -3.94 5.37
CA HIS A 48 -9.57 -3.05 4.52
C HIS A 48 -9.86 -1.73 5.23
N CYS A 49 -9.63 -0.63 4.53
CA CYS A 49 -9.96 0.73 4.95
C CYS A 49 -11.03 1.30 4.03
N TYR A 50 -12.11 1.78 4.64
CA TYR A 50 -13.27 2.34 3.95
C TYR A 50 -13.38 3.86 4.15
N CYS A 51 -12.36 4.50 4.71
CA CYS A 51 -12.34 5.95 4.85
C CYS A 51 -12.45 6.62 3.47
N SER A 52 -13.32 7.62 3.34
CA SER A 52 -13.35 8.48 2.16
C SER A 52 -12.12 9.38 2.10
N GLU A 53 -11.86 9.96 0.93
CA GLU A 53 -10.80 10.95 0.78
C GLU A 53 -11.03 12.17 1.69
N GLU A 54 -12.28 12.65 1.77
CA GLU A 54 -12.69 13.75 2.64
C GLU A 54 -12.42 13.44 4.13
N GLU A 55 -12.79 12.24 4.61
CA GLU A 55 -12.51 11.82 5.99
C GLU A 55 -10.99 11.81 6.28
N LEU A 56 -10.17 11.41 5.30
CA LEU A 56 -8.71 11.38 5.46
C LEU A 56 -8.08 12.78 5.42
N GLU A 57 -8.62 13.70 4.63
CA GLU A 57 -8.15 15.09 4.58
C GLU A 57 -8.55 15.86 5.85
N ASP A 58 -9.72 15.60 6.40
CA ASP A 58 -10.14 16.16 7.69
C ASP A 58 -9.22 15.68 8.82
N GLU A 59 -8.94 14.37 8.90
CA GLU A 59 -7.98 13.83 9.87
C GLU A 59 -6.58 14.47 9.72
N ARG A 60 -6.12 14.68 8.48
CA ARG A 60 -4.84 15.34 8.21
C ARG A 60 -4.83 16.78 8.70
N ARG A 61 -5.90 17.53 8.43
CA ARG A 61 -6.05 18.93 8.85
C ARG A 61 -6.02 19.05 10.37
N GLU A 62 -6.80 18.22 11.07
CA GLU A 62 -6.84 18.23 12.53
C GLU A 62 -5.47 17.93 13.18
N LEU A 63 -4.72 16.97 12.65
CA LEU A 63 -3.36 16.67 13.15
C LEU A 63 -2.41 17.84 12.91
N THR A 64 -2.50 18.46 11.73
CA THR A 64 -1.66 19.60 11.36
C THR A 64 -1.95 20.81 12.25
N GLU A 65 -3.23 21.10 12.52
CA GLU A 65 -3.65 22.18 13.42
C GLU A 65 -3.16 21.98 14.86
N LYS A 66 -3.02 20.72 15.28
CA LYS A 66 -2.43 20.35 16.59
C LYS A 66 -0.90 20.35 16.60
N GLY A 67 -0.25 20.61 15.46
CA GLY A 67 1.21 20.52 15.31
C GLY A 67 1.75 19.08 15.32
N GLU A 68 0.88 18.08 15.15
CA GLU A 68 1.24 16.67 15.09
C GLU A 68 1.61 16.26 13.66
N THR A 69 2.47 15.26 13.52
CA THR A 69 2.81 14.70 12.20
C THR A 69 1.60 13.98 11.61
N PRO A 70 1.13 14.35 10.40
CA PRO A 70 0.00 13.68 9.78
C PRO A 70 0.29 12.21 9.54
N ARG A 71 -0.58 11.35 10.08
CA ARG A 71 -0.54 9.91 9.89
C ARG A 71 -1.95 9.36 9.87
N TYR A 72 -2.14 8.22 9.18
CA TYR A 72 -3.41 7.52 9.28
C TYR A 72 -3.59 6.94 10.68
N LEU A 73 -4.69 7.28 11.35
CA LEU A 73 -4.93 6.93 12.74
C LEU A 73 -5.45 5.50 12.95
N GLY A 74 -5.63 4.73 11.86
CA GLY A 74 -6.01 3.33 11.97
C GLY A 74 -7.51 3.10 12.21
N LYS A 75 -8.38 4.07 11.89
CA LYS A 75 -9.84 4.01 12.10
C LYS A 75 -10.49 2.69 11.68
N CYS A 76 -10.09 2.13 10.54
CA CYS A 76 -10.65 0.87 10.03
C CYS A 76 -9.92 -0.40 10.49
N ARG A 77 -8.92 -0.31 11.37
CA ARG A 77 -8.02 -1.42 11.75
C ARG A 77 -8.75 -2.57 12.47
N HIS A 78 -9.84 -2.26 13.17
CA HIS A 78 -10.57 -3.18 14.04
C HIS A 78 -12.04 -3.38 13.65
N LEU A 79 -12.43 -2.99 12.43
CA LEU A 79 -13.81 -3.17 11.98
C LEU A 79 -14.20 -4.66 12.00
N SER A 80 -15.36 -4.92 12.60
CA SER A 80 -16.07 -6.19 12.56
C SER A 80 -16.56 -6.51 11.14
N ALA A 81 -16.95 -7.76 10.90
CA ALA A 81 -17.54 -8.15 9.62
C ALA A 81 -18.81 -7.35 9.29
N ALA A 82 -19.69 -7.15 10.29
CA ALA A 82 -20.93 -6.39 10.13
C ALA A 82 -20.70 -4.92 9.74
N GLU A 83 -19.71 -4.25 10.35
CA GLU A 83 -19.37 -2.87 10.00
C GLU A 83 -18.81 -2.77 8.58
N LYS A 84 -17.98 -3.73 8.16
CA LYS A 84 -17.47 -3.79 6.79
C LYS A 84 -18.60 -3.97 5.78
N GLU A 85 -19.54 -4.88 6.06
CA GLU A 85 -20.71 -5.12 5.21
C GLU A 85 -21.59 -3.87 5.10
N ALA A 86 -21.83 -3.16 6.21
CA ALA A 86 -22.59 -1.91 6.21
C ALA A 86 -21.91 -0.83 5.35
N LEU A 87 -20.58 -0.69 5.43
CA LEU A 87 -19.82 0.27 4.63
C LEU A 87 -19.80 -0.12 3.14
N CYS A 88 -19.69 -1.41 2.83
CA CYS A 88 -19.85 -1.92 1.47
C CYS A 88 -21.25 -1.63 0.91
N ALA A 89 -22.30 -1.82 1.72
CA ALA A 89 -23.69 -1.56 1.32
C ALA A 89 -23.96 -0.07 1.03
N GLN A 90 -23.19 0.83 1.65
CA GLN A 90 -23.17 2.27 1.32
C GLN A 90 -22.43 2.59 0.01
N GLY A 91 -21.92 1.59 -0.71
CA GLY A 91 -21.17 1.76 -1.95
C GLY A 91 -19.68 2.12 -1.74
N ARG A 92 -19.18 2.10 -0.50
CA ARG A 92 -17.78 2.41 -0.22
C ARG A 92 -16.88 1.28 -0.74
N ARG A 93 -15.85 1.63 -1.51
CA ARG A 93 -14.84 0.69 -2.01
C ARG A 93 -13.60 0.74 -1.12
N PRO A 94 -13.19 -0.36 -0.49
CA PRO A 94 -12.06 -0.32 0.41
C PRO A 94 -10.73 -0.26 -0.34
N VAL A 95 -9.76 0.38 0.29
CA VAL A 95 -8.34 0.19 0.00
C VAL A 95 -7.74 -0.83 0.98
N VAL A 96 -6.56 -1.38 0.65
CA VAL A 96 -5.81 -2.24 1.56
C VAL A 96 -4.73 -1.42 2.25
N ARG A 97 -4.66 -1.51 3.58
CA ARG A 97 -3.60 -0.88 4.39
C ARG A 97 -2.79 -1.94 5.11
N PHE A 98 -1.48 -1.74 5.19
CA PHE A 98 -0.59 -2.58 5.98
C PHE A 98 -0.81 -2.33 7.48
N ARG A 99 -0.77 -3.40 8.29
CA ARG A 99 -0.85 -3.31 9.74
C ARG A 99 0.56 -3.18 10.31
N VAL A 100 0.97 -1.95 10.57
CA VAL A 100 2.20 -1.66 11.33
C VAL A 100 1.93 -1.93 12.82
N PRO A 101 2.73 -2.78 13.48
CA PRO A 101 2.64 -3.03 14.93
C PRO A 101 2.80 -1.75 15.75
N GLU A 102 2.14 -1.68 16.90
CA GLU A 102 2.22 -0.54 17.80
C GLU A 102 3.24 -0.81 18.91
N GLY A 103 4.03 0.19 19.29
CA GLY A 103 4.98 0.08 20.40
C GLY A 103 6.23 -0.77 20.11
N GLU A 104 6.41 -1.22 18.86
CA GLU A 104 7.57 -2.00 18.46
C GLU A 104 8.64 -1.12 17.78
N ALA A 105 9.89 -1.29 18.19
CA ALA A 105 11.03 -0.67 17.51
C ALA A 105 11.40 -1.52 16.29
N ILE A 106 11.24 -0.95 15.09
CA ILE A 106 11.69 -1.57 13.84
C ILE A 106 13.11 -1.10 13.56
N VAL A 107 14.09 -1.99 13.74
CA VAL A 107 15.51 -1.72 13.51
C VAL A 107 15.91 -2.26 12.15
N PHE A 108 16.53 -1.40 11.33
CA PHE A 108 17.09 -1.77 10.04
C PHE A 108 18.58 -1.43 10.02
N GLN A 109 19.41 -2.39 9.63
CA GLN A 109 20.84 -2.16 9.40
C GLN A 109 21.05 -1.88 7.91
N ASP A 110 21.52 -0.68 7.61
CA ASP A 110 21.87 -0.24 6.27
C ASP A 110 23.39 -0.41 6.03
N LEU A 111 23.80 -0.45 4.76
CA LEU A 111 25.20 -0.70 4.34
C LEU A 111 26.13 0.51 4.52
#